data_AF-A0A955TUT7-F1
#
_entry.id   AF-A0A955TUT7-F1
#
_cell.length_a   1.000
_cell.length_b   1.000
_cell.length_c   1.000
_cell.angle_alpha   90.00
_cell.angle_beta   90.00
_cell.angle_gamma   90.00
#
_symmetry.space_group_name_H-M   'P 1'
#
loop_
_entity.id
_entity.type
_entity.pdbx_description
1 polymer ?
#
loop_
_entity_poly.entity_id
_entity_poly.type
_entity_poly.pdbx_seq_one_letter_code
_entity_poly.pdbx_strand_id
1 'polypeptide(L)'
;MIARGCRADEADQIPISALNHYAYCPRRCALIHVEQTYDENIYTMRGHALHERTDQPQESGFEEEVRVERGLPLWSQRLGLIGK
;
A
#
# COMPACT_ATOMS: atom_id res chain seq x y z
N MET A 1 -1.40 26.42 -17.52
CA MET A 1 -0.83 25.19 -18.13
C MET A 1 -1.20 24.03 -17.23
N ILE A 2 -2.31 23.35 -17.52
CA ILE A 2 -2.72 22.15 -16.78
C ILE A 2 -1.86 21.03 -17.35
N ALA A 3 -0.94 20.50 -16.53
CA ALA A 3 -0.20 19.29 -16.87
C ALA A 3 -1.21 18.22 -17.27
N ARG A 4 -1.20 17.84 -18.55
CA ARG A 4 -1.95 16.69 -19.05
C ARG A 4 -1.52 15.51 -18.21
N GLY A 5 -2.45 14.94 -17.45
CA GLY A 5 -2.19 13.75 -16.65
C GLY A 5 -1.64 12.67 -17.57
N CYS A 6 -0.34 12.37 -17.42
CA CYS A 6 0.24 11.16 -17.96
C CYS A 6 -0.55 10.03 -17.32
N ARG A 7 -1.23 9.20 -18.12
CA ARG A 7 -1.76 7.94 -17.61
C ARG A 7 -0.54 7.11 -17.25
N ALA A 8 -0.33 6.82 -15.97
CA ALA A 8 0.57 5.76 -15.59
C ALA A 8 -0.02 4.47 -16.18
N ASP A 9 0.70 3.85 -17.13
CA ASP A 9 0.36 2.50 -17.56
C ASP A 9 0.48 1.56 -16.35
N GLU A 10 -0.09 0.36 -16.41
CA GLU A 10 -0.07 -0.57 -15.27
C GLU A 10 1.37 -0.90 -14.82
N ALA A 11 2.33 -0.86 -15.76
CA ALA A 11 3.76 -1.00 -15.51
C ALA A 11 4.42 0.18 -14.78
N ASP A 12 3.77 1.35 -14.74
CA ASP A 12 4.26 2.57 -14.09
C ASP A 12 3.66 2.78 -12.69
N GLN A 13 2.84 1.84 -12.21
CA GLN A 13 2.19 1.95 -10.90
C GLN A 13 3.15 1.56 -9.77
N ILE A 14 3.29 2.46 -8.80
CA ILE A 14 4.15 2.30 -7.63
C ILE A 14 3.27 1.97 -6.42
N PRO A 15 3.57 0.89 -5.67
CA PRO A 15 2.85 0.61 -4.45
C PRO A 15 3.12 1.71 -3.41
N ILE A 16 2.08 2.17 -2.70
CA ILE A 16 2.19 3.21 -1.66
C ILE A 16 3.22 2.79 -0.59
N SER A 17 3.31 1.50 -0.28
CA SER A 17 4.32 0.96 0.65
C SER A 17 5.77 1.20 0.20
N ALA A 18 6.04 1.29 -1.10
CA ALA A 18 7.38 1.63 -1.61
C ALA A 18 7.80 3.06 -1.22
N LEU A 19 6.87 4.00 -1.07
CA LEU A 19 7.19 5.34 -0.61
C LEU A 19 7.76 5.32 0.81
N ASN A 20 7.14 4.51 1.69
CA ASN A 20 7.63 4.33 3.06
C ASN A 20 9.00 3.64 3.07
N HIS A 21 9.17 2.57 2.29
CA HIS A 21 10.44 1.84 2.20
C HIS A 21 11.58 2.73 1.69
N TYR A 22 11.30 3.55 0.67
CA TYR A 22 12.27 4.48 0.10
C TYR A 22 12.65 5.59 1.10
N ALA A 23 11.64 6.18 1.76
CA ALA A 23 11.85 7.21 2.77
C ALA A 23 12.69 6.69 3.96
N TYR A 24 12.52 5.42 4.32
CA TYR A 24 13.34 4.78 5.35
C TYR A 24 14.78 4.53 4.87
N CYS A 25 14.95 3.86 3.72
CA CYS A 25 16.26 3.60 3.13
C CYS A 25 16.13 3.20 1.65
N PRO A 26 16.71 3.95 0.71
CA PRO A 26 16.67 3.61 -0.72
C PRO A 26 17.27 2.24 -1.04
N ARG A 27 18.36 1.85 -0.38
CA ARG A 27 18.98 0.52 -0.57
C ARG A 27 18.05 -0.61 -0.14
N ARG A 28 17.36 -0.47 0.99
CA ARG A 28 16.37 -1.44 1.47
C ARG A 28 15.15 -1.49 0.55
N CYS A 29 14.69 -0.34 0.07
CA CYS A 29 13.62 -0.28 -0.92
C CYS A 29 13.97 -1.08 -2.19
N ALA A 30 15.19 -0.93 -2.70
CA ALA A 30 15.67 -1.71 -3.85
C ALA A 30 15.74 -3.21 -3.54
N LEU A 31 16.22 -3.61 -2.35
CA LEU A 31 16.20 -5.02 -1.94
C LEU A 31 14.79 -5.60 -2.02
N ILE A 32 13.80 -4.90 -1.45
CA ILE A 32 12.42 -5.37 -1.37
C ILE A 32 11.74 -5.35 -2.74
N HIS A 33 11.78 -4.23 -3.45
CA HIS A 33 10.94 -4.00 -4.64
C HIS A 33 11.61 -4.30 -5.97
N VAL A 34 12.95 -4.28 -6.05
CA VAL A 34 13.70 -4.57 -7.29
C VAL A 34 14.32 -5.96 -7.25
N GLU A 35 15.06 -6.27 -6.18
CA GLU A 35 15.77 -7.54 -6.03
C GLU A 35 14.88 -8.65 -5.43
N GLN A 36 13.64 -8.33 -5.03
CA GLN A 36 12.67 -9.25 -4.43
C GLN A 36 13.27 -10.05 -3.26
N THR A 37 14.14 -9.39 -2.50
CA THR A 37 14.86 -9.95 -1.37
C THR A 37 14.24 -9.43 -0.08
N TYR A 38 13.36 -10.24 0.49
CA TYR A 38 12.66 -9.96 1.73
C TYR A 38 12.25 -11.26 2.41
N ASP A 39 12.50 -11.35 3.72
CA ASP A 39 12.02 -12.42 4.58
C ASP A 39 11.21 -11.84 5.75
N GLU A 40 10.13 -12.53 6.09
CA GLU A 40 9.31 -12.17 7.24
C GLU A 40 9.99 -12.61 8.53
N ASN A 41 10.09 -11.69 9.48
CA ASN A 41 10.52 -12.01 10.84
C ASN A 41 9.32 -12.01 11.81
N ILE A 42 9.56 -12.42 13.05
CA ILE A 42 8.51 -12.51 14.07
C ILE A 42 7.77 -11.18 14.32
N TYR A 43 8.42 -10.03 14.13
CA TYR A 43 7.80 -8.73 14.31
C TYR A 43 6.88 -8.38 13.14
N THR A 44 7.29 -8.69 11.90
CA THR A 44 6.41 -8.56 10.73
C THR A 44 5.18 -9.44 10.88
N MET A 45 5.36 -10.72 11.24
CA MET A 45 4.25 -11.65 11.42
C MET A 45 3.26 -11.20 12.51
N ARG A 46 3.77 -10.68 13.63
CA ARG A 46 2.91 -10.08 14.67
C ARG A 46 2.16 -8.85 14.16
N GLY A 47 2.81 -8.02 13.34
CA GLY A 47 2.16 -6.91 12.67
C GLY A 47 0.97 -7.37 11.81
N HIS A 48 1.16 -8.41 10.99
CA HIS A 48 0.07 -8.98 10.19
C HIS A 48 -1.09 -9.47 11.04
N ALA A 49 -0.82 -10.20 12.13
CA ALA A 49 -1.88 -10.66 13.03
C ALA A 49 -2.67 -9.50 13.67
N LEU A 50 -2.00 -8.39 14.01
CA LEU A 50 -2.67 -7.20 14.54
C LEU A 50 -3.49 -6.45 13.49
N HIS A 51 -3.08 -6.51 12.22
CA HIS A 51 -3.74 -5.85 11.10
C HIS A 51 -4.83 -6.69 10.44
N GLU A 52 -4.93 -7.98 10.75
CA GLU A 52 -5.83 -8.95 10.12
C GLU A 52 -7.26 -8.41 9.96
N ARG A 53 -7.84 -7.86 11.04
CA ARG A 53 -9.19 -7.31 11.03
C ARG A 53 -9.33 -6.13 10.05
N THR A 54 -8.39 -5.20 10.10
CA THR A 54 -8.37 -4.00 9.25
C THR A 54 -8.21 -4.34 7.78
N ASP A 55 -7.57 -5.47 7.48
CA ASP A 55 -7.31 -5.92 6.12
C ASP A 55 -8.44 -6.77 5.51
N GLN A 56 -9.53 -7.04 6.26
CA GLN A 56 -10.70 -7.81 5.82
C GLN A 56 -11.83 -6.88 5.31
N PRO A 57 -12.05 -6.78 3.98
CA PRO A 57 -13.12 -5.95 3.43
C PRO A 57 -14.53 -6.44 3.81
N GLN A 58 -14.67 -7.73 4.16
CA GLN A 58 -15.95 -8.31 4.61
C GLN A 58 -16.38 -7.75 5.96
N GLU A 59 -15.46 -7.15 6.71
CA GLU A 59 -15.74 -6.46 7.97
C GLU A 59 -16.05 -4.96 7.79
N SER A 60 -16.20 -4.46 6.56
CA SER A 60 -16.76 -3.12 6.31
C SER A 60 -18.24 -3.06 6.73
N GLY A 61 -18.69 -1.91 7.23
CA GLY A 61 -20.08 -1.73 7.66
C GLY A 61 -20.34 -0.41 8.37
N PHE A 62 -21.44 -0.35 9.13
CA PHE A 62 -21.72 0.75 10.04
C PHE A 62 -21.41 0.34 11.48
N GLU A 63 -20.59 1.12 12.16
CA GLU A 63 -20.27 1.01 13.59
C GLU A 63 -20.72 2.30 14.26
N GLU A 64 -21.65 2.23 15.21
CA GLU A 64 -22.15 3.41 15.95
C GLU A 64 -22.52 4.59 15.03
N GLU A 65 -23.27 4.29 13.96
CA GLU A 65 -23.70 5.25 12.91
C GLU A 65 -22.59 5.79 12.00
N VAL A 66 -21.32 5.39 12.22
CA VAL A 66 -20.18 5.73 11.36
C VAL A 66 -19.95 4.62 10.34
N ARG A 67 -19.86 5.00 9.06
CA ARG A 67 -19.43 4.07 7.99
C ARG A 67 -17.94 3.78 8.12
N VAL A 68 -17.59 2.52 8.28
CA VAL A 68 -16.21 2.03 8.36
C VAL A 68 -15.93 1.15 7.16
N GLU A 69 -14.90 1.50 6.39
CA GLU A 69 -14.39 0.70 5.28
C GLU A 69 -13.03 0.11 5.64
N ARG A 70 -12.87 -1.18 5.37
CA ARG A 70 -11.67 -1.97 5.67
C ARG A 70 -11.09 -2.57 4.40
N GLY A 71 -9.78 -2.78 4.39
CA GLY A 71 -9.04 -3.26 3.22
C GLY A 71 -9.34 -2.46 1.94
N LEU A 72 -9.57 -1.15 2.07
CA LEU A 72 -10.01 -0.28 0.98
C LEU A 72 -8.89 -0.11 -0.04
N PRO A 73 -9.06 -0.54 -1.30
CA PRO A 73 -8.07 -0.30 -2.33
C PRO A 73 -7.97 1.19 -2.65
N LEU A 74 -6.75 1.72 -2.67
CA LEU A 74 -6.44 3.09 -2.97
C LEU A 74 -5.69 3.19 -4.30
N TRP A 75 -6.06 4.17 -5.12
CA TRP A 75 -5.38 4.47 -6.38
C TRP A 75 -5.28 5.97 -6.61
N SER A 76 -4.19 6.41 -7.25
CA SER A 76 -3.99 7.77 -7.72
C SER A 76 -3.36 7.76 -9.09
N GLN A 77 -4.16 7.97 -10.13
CA GLN A 77 -3.68 8.00 -11.51
C GLN A 77 -2.67 9.13 -11.74
N ARG A 78 -2.91 10.30 -11.15
CA ARG A 78 -2.03 11.47 -11.28
C ARG A 78 -0.63 11.23 -10.72
N LEU A 79 -0.52 10.40 -9.67
CA LEU A 79 0.75 10.11 -9.00
C LEU A 79 1.30 8.74 -9.37
N GLY A 80 0.57 7.93 -10.15
CA GLY A 80 0.92 6.54 -10.41
C GLY A 80 0.99 5.68 -9.15
N LEU A 81 0.13 5.91 -8.15
CA LEU A 81 0.17 5.17 -6.88
C LEU A 81 -0.98 4.17 -6.75
N ILE A 82 -0.69 2.99 -6.20
CA ILE A 82 -1.67 1.96 -5.82
C ILE A 82 -1.38 1.41 -4.44
N GLY A 83 -2.38 0.91 -3.72
CA GLY A 83 -2.16 0.22 -2.46
C GLY A 83 -3.43 -0.27 -1.80
N LYS A 84 -3.25 -0.98 -0.71
CA LYS A 84 -4.27 -1.43 0.23
C LYS A 84 -3.66 -1.32 1.63
#